data_AF-A0A498FCS2-F1
#
_entry.id   AF-A0A498FCS2-F1
#
_cell.length_a   1.000
_cell.length_b   1.000
_cell.length_c   1.000
_cell.angle_alpha   90.00
_cell.angle_beta   90.00
_cell.angle_gamma   90.00
#
_symmetry.space_group_name_H-M   'P 1'
#
loop_
_entity.id
_entity.type
_entity.pdbx_description
1 polymer ?
#
loop_
_entity_poly.entity_id
_entity_poly.type
_entity_poly.pdbx_seq_one_letter_code
_entity_poly.pdbx_strand_id
1 'polypeptide(L)'
;VLAINYLDGLERIQRNGYIRDLVIRRINSLDGRGDIDVEQTLLNHARGTIEPHWIRNETEYDNAANSLLHYAGKTLLRLFRQKSSENDHPAYDRIFSEVHREVERLESMGVDSGLDRMDEYREISLHDLPKQRRYYQKAFDVSKAVMSSSLGQQLRDGPRELVVDYVLNMESLFEQYSQVVIERELNYIKSYDHLGDLDDVTPVRSPSVKPFEGEGQIYHEPDHALQEGDETIAVLDSKYYAEGHDPVKESPSRSRLFSYAYLLHT
;
A
#
# COMPACT_ATOMS: atom_id res chain seq x y z
N VAL A 1 -8.88 1.92 -8.28
CA VAL A 1 -9.07 1.21 -7.00
C VAL A 1 -7.92 0.25 -6.68
N LEU A 2 -7.77 -0.89 -7.39
CA LEU A 2 -6.67 -1.85 -7.12
C LEU A 2 -5.29 -1.19 -7.09
N ALA A 3 -5.02 -0.31 -8.04
CA ALA A 3 -3.78 0.45 -8.12
C ALA A 3 -3.54 1.39 -6.92
N ILE A 4 -4.59 2.03 -6.39
CA ILE A 4 -4.48 2.92 -5.24
C ILE A 4 -4.15 2.11 -3.98
N ASN A 5 -4.87 1.00 -3.77
CA ASN A 5 -4.60 0.10 -2.64
C ASN A 5 -3.21 -0.55 -2.71
N TYR A 6 -2.75 -0.84 -3.93
CA TYR A 6 -1.40 -1.33 -4.19
C TYR A 6 -0.35 -0.27 -3.79
N LEU A 7 -0.51 0.97 -4.22
CA LEU A 7 0.39 2.08 -3.90
C LEU A 7 0.43 2.37 -2.39
N ASP A 8 -0.73 2.42 -1.72
CA ASP A 8 -0.80 2.61 -0.26
C ASP A 8 -0.12 1.46 0.50
N GLY A 9 -0.28 0.22 0.02
CA GLY A 9 0.45 -0.94 0.56
C GLY A 9 1.97 -0.80 0.40
N LEU A 10 2.42 -0.35 -0.77
CA LEU A 10 3.85 -0.15 -1.04
C LEU A 10 4.46 1.00 -0.23
N GLU A 11 3.72 2.07 0.03
CA GLU A 11 4.22 3.19 0.83
C GLU A 11 4.67 2.73 2.23
N ARG A 12 3.89 1.83 2.85
CA ARG A 12 4.27 1.23 4.15
C ARG A 12 5.55 0.40 4.02
N ILE A 13 5.74 -0.32 2.92
CA ILE A 13 6.95 -1.10 2.68
C ILE A 13 8.15 -0.19 2.46
N GLN A 14 8.01 0.91 1.72
CA GLN A 14 9.09 1.87 1.51
C GLN A 14 9.60 2.46 2.82
N ARG A 15 8.70 2.84 3.72
CA ARG A 15 9.06 3.40 5.03
C ARG A 15 9.81 2.41 5.93
N ASN A 16 9.53 1.11 5.80
CA ASN A 16 10.09 0.06 6.66
C ASN A 16 11.18 -0.80 5.98
N GLY A 17 11.40 -0.60 4.69
CA GLY A 17 12.32 -1.36 3.84
C GLY A 17 11.72 -2.65 3.27
N TYR A 18 12.21 -3.04 2.10
CA TYR A 18 11.87 -4.31 1.46
C TYR A 18 12.53 -5.50 2.16
N ILE A 19 11.87 -6.66 2.12
CA ILE A 19 12.44 -7.94 2.54
C ILE A 19 13.62 -8.24 1.62
N ARG A 20 14.72 -8.70 2.22
CA ARG A 20 15.98 -9.03 1.56
C ARG A 20 16.46 -10.37 2.08
N ASP A 21 16.98 -11.18 1.18
CA ASP A 21 17.65 -12.43 1.50
C ASP A 21 19.15 -12.20 1.53
N LEU A 22 19.83 -12.93 2.40
CA LEU A 22 21.29 -12.90 2.52
C LEU A 22 21.84 -14.12 1.80
N VAL A 23 22.48 -13.89 0.65
CA VAL A 23 23.08 -14.96 -0.15
C VAL A 23 24.59 -14.91 0.02
N ILE A 24 25.17 -16.04 0.42
CA ILE A 24 26.62 -16.20 0.55
C ILE A 24 27.19 -16.42 -0.84
N ARG A 25 27.93 -15.45 -1.36
CA ARG A 25 28.68 -15.59 -2.62
C ARG A 25 30.16 -15.86 -2.34
N ARG A 26 30.72 -16.78 -3.11
CA ARG A 26 32.12 -17.20 -3.03
C ARG A 26 32.81 -16.92 -4.35
N ILE A 27 33.82 -16.05 -4.37
CA ILE A 27 34.47 -15.56 -5.60
C ILE A 27 35.98 -15.51 -5.41
N ASN A 28 36.74 -15.89 -6.45
CA ASN A 28 38.17 -15.60 -6.53
C ASN A 28 38.35 -14.19 -7.09
N SER A 29 39.08 -13.32 -6.38
CA SER A 29 39.36 -11.97 -6.85
C SER A 29 40.55 -11.36 -6.11
N LEU A 30 41.37 -10.56 -6.82
CA LEU A 30 42.43 -9.77 -6.20
C LEU A 30 41.88 -8.58 -5.38
N ASP A 31 40.76 -8.00 -5.83
CA ASP A 31 40.09 -6.86 -5.17
C ASP A 31 38.73 -7.30 -4.61
N GLY A 32 38.77 -8.11 -3.55
CA GLY A 32 37.56 -8.58 -2.86
C GLY A 32 37.22 -7.79 -1.59
N ARG A 33 35.96 -7.93 -1.17
CA ARG A 33 35.45 -7.46 0.13
C ARG A 33 34.68 -8.60 0.78
N GLY A 34 34.82 -8.76 2.09
CA GLY A 34 34.23 -9.86 2.86
C GLY A 34 35.30 -10.61 3.64
N ASP A 35 35.00 -11.85 4.01
CA ASP A 35 35.94 -12.73 4.71
C ASP A 35 36.75 -13.54 3.69
N ILE A 36 38.03 -13.76 3.95
CA ILE A 36 38.89 -14.59 3.10
C ILE A 36 38.80 -16.04 3.57
N ASP A 37 38.49 -16.94 2.65
CA ASP A 37 38.64 -18.38 2.85
C ASP A 37 40.11 -18.74 2.63
N VAL A 38 40.85 -18.84 3.73
CA VAL A 38 42.30 -19.09 3.71
C VAL A 38 42.61 -20.47 3.13
N GLU A 39 41.80 -21.48 3.42
CA GLU A 39 42.01 -22.84 2.94
C GLU A 39 41.90 -22.90 1.41
N GLN A 40 40.81 -22.36 0.88
CA GLN A 40 40.57 -22.35 -0.57
C GLN A 40 41.58 -21.44 -1.30
N THR A 41 42.00 -20.35 -0.67
CA THR A 41 43.04 -19.46 -1.21
C THR A 41 44.39 -20.18 -1.34
N LEU A 42 44.81 -20.96 -0.35
CA LEU A 42 46.05 -21.73 -0.40
C LEU A 42 45.99 -22.84 -1.46
N LEU A 43 44.83 -23.50 -1.62
CA LEU A 43 44.59 -24.48 -2.68
C LEU A 43 44.65 -23.86 -4.08
N ASN A 44 44.07 -22.68 -4.26
CA ASN A 44 44.16 -21.92 -5.51
C ASN A 44 45.62 -21.59 -5.85
N HIS A 45 46.39 -21.13 -4.85
CA HIS A 45 47.79 -20.79 -5.03
C HIS A 45 48.64 -22.01 -5.41
N ALA A 46 48.38 -23.17 -4.79
CA ALA A 46 49.02 -24.43 -5.16
C ALA A 46 48.70 -24.88 -6.60
N ARG A 47 47.56 -24.43 -7.16
CA ARG A 47 47.14 -24.68 -8.55
C ARG A 47 47.56 -23.58 -9.53
N GLY A 48 48.31 -22.57 -9.07
CA GLY A 48 48.82 -21.47 -9.90
C GLY A 48 47.88 -20.27 -10.02
N THR A 49 46.78 -20.23 -9.27
CA THR A 49 45.86 -19.07 -9.22
C THR A 49 46.19 -18.22 -8.00
N ILE A 50 46.62 -16.98 -8.23
CA ILE A 50 47.10 -16.07 -7.16
C ILE A 50 45.93 -15.33 -6.47
N GLU A 51 44.73 -15.42 -7.02
CA GLU A 51 43.54 -14.72 -6.53
C GLU A 51 43.05 -15.31 -5.19
N PRO A 52 42.93 -14.49 -4.13
CA PRO A 52 42.29 -14.90 -2.89
C PRO A 52 40.82 -15.32 -3.11
N HIS A 53 40.39 -16.32 -2.33
CA HIS A 53 38.99 -16.76 -2.30
C HIS A 53 38.23 -15.95 -1.24
N TRP A 54 37.24 -15.18 -1.68
CA TRP A 54 36.42 -14.33 -0.83
C TRP A 54 35.04 -14.94 -0.62
N ILE A 55 34.58 -14.89 0.63
CA ILE A 55 33.22 -15.20 1.06
C ILE A 55 32.55 -13.89 1.46
N ARG A 56 31.44 -13.55 0.81
CA ARG A 56 30.68 -12.34 1.14
C ARG A 56 29.19 -12.58 1.17
N ASN A 57 28.52 -11.90 2.09
CA ASN A 57 27.06 -11.87 2.15
C ASN A 57 26.57 -10.75 1.23
N GLU A 58 25.87 -11.12 0.16
CA GLU A 58 25.18 -10.19 -0.71
C GLU A 58 23.70 -10.13 -0.35
N THR A 59 23.12 -8.93 -0.41
CA THR A 59 21.69 -8.74 -0.22
C THR A 59 20.97 -8.92 -1.55
N GLU A 60 20.03 -9.86 -1.60
CA GLU A 60 19.20 -10.12 -2.75
C GLU A 60 17.75 -9.74 -2.43
N TYR A 61 17.13 -8.96 -3.32
CA TYR A 61 15.75 -8.52 -3.15
C TYR A 61 14.75 -9.36 -3.94
N ASP A 62 15.21 -10.24 -4.82
CA ASP A 62 14.38 -11.04 -5.73
C ASP A 62 13.77 -12.30 -5.07
N ASN A 63 13.05 -12.08 -3.97
CA ASN A 63 12.26 -13.13 -3.31
C ASN A 63 10.82 -13.16 -3.82
N ALA A 64 10.13 -14.27 -3.57
CA ALA A 64 8.75 -14.47 -4.00
C ALA A 64 7.79 -13.38 -3.50
N ALA A 65 8.04 -12.75 -2.34
CA ALA A 65 7.21 -11.66 -1.83
C ALA A 65 7.36 -10.40 -2.69
N ASN A 66 8.58 -9.94 -2.93
CA ASN A 66 8.84 -8.75 -3.74
C ASN A 66 8.52 -9.01 -5.22
N SER A 67 8.78 -10.21 -5.72
CA SER A 67 8.42 -10.63 -7.07
C SER A 67 6.91 -10.63 -7.29
N LEU A 68 6.11 -11.07 -6.30
CA LEU A 68 4.65 -10.96 -6.34
C LEU A 68 4.18 -9.49 -6.38
N LEU A 69 4.80 -8.60 -5.61
CA LEU A 69 4.51 -7.16 -5.69
C LEU A 69 4.79 -6.62 -7.09
N HIS A 70 5.96 -6.95 -7.63
CA HIS A 70 6.38 -6.56 -8.98
C HIS A 70 5.43 -7.08 -10.06
N TYR A 71 5.01 -8.34 -9.96
CA TYR A 71 4.05 -8.96 -10.88
C TYR A 71 2.72 -8.22 -10.89
N ALA A 72 2.19 -7.89 -9.70
CA ALA A 72 0.96 -7.13 -9.56
C ALA A 72 1.09 -5.72 -10.17
N GLY A 73 2.21 -5.04 -9.95
CA GLY A 73 2.51 -3.75 -10.57
C GLY A 73 2.53 -3.83 -12.11
N LYS A 74 3.28 -4.79 -12.68
CA LYS A 74 3.31 -5.03 -14.15
C LYS A 74 1.92 -5.33 -14.72
N THR A 75 1.11 -6.09 -13.98
CA THR A 75 -0.26 -6.44 -14.35
C THR A 75 -1.16 -5.21 -14.34
N LEU A 76 -1.09 -4.37 -13.30
CA LEU A 76 -1.82 -3.11 -13.22
C LEU A 76 -1.46 -2.18 -14.39
N LEU A 77 -0.17 -2.01 -14.70
CA LEU A 77 0.27 -1.20 -15.84
C LEU A 77 -0.30 -1.70 -17.18
N ARG A 78 -0.36 -3.03 -17.36
CA ARG A 78 -0.98 -3.63 -18.55
C ARG A 78 -2.47 -3.30 -18.62
N LEU A 79 -3.19 -3.41 -17.50
CA LEU A 79 -4.62 -3.06 -17.43
C LEU A 79 -4.86 -1.57 -17.70
N PHE A 80 -4.00 -0.69 -17.20
CA PHE A 80 -4.06 0.75 -17.51
C PHE A 80 -3.91 1.03 -19.01
N ARG A 81 -2.99 0.34 -19.69
CA ARG A 81 -2.81 0.49 -21.14
C ARG A 81 -4.00 -0.03 -21.96
N GLN A 82 -4.69 -1.06 -21.46
CA GLN A 82 -5.88 -1.62 -22.13
C GLN A 82 -7.10 -0.71 -22.03
N LYS A 83 -7.23 0.05 -20.93
CA LYS A 83 -8.40 0.92 -20.67
C LYS A 83 -8.16 2.40 -21.03
N SER A 84 -6.99 2.75 -21.57
CA SER A 84 -6.64 4.15 -21.85
C SER A 84 -7.47 4.78 -22.97
N SER A 85 -8.09 3.99 -23.85
CA SER A 85 -8.95 4.52 -24.92
C SER A 85 -10.31 5.03 -24.42
N GLU A 86 -10.69 4.75 -23.17
CA GLU A 86 -12.02 5.03 -22.64
C GLU A 86 -12.05 6.09 -21.53
N ASN A 87 -10.89 6.55 -21.01
CA ASN A 87 -10.84 7.41 -19.82
C ASN A 87 -9.81 8.54 -19.91
N ASP A 88 -10.25 9.74 -20.31
CA ASP A 88 -9.48 11.01 -20.26
C ASP A 88 -9.64 11.68 -18.87
N HIS A 89 -9.16 11.05 -17.80
CA HIS A 89 -9.19 11.65 -16.46
C HIS A 89 -7.77 11.88 -15.92
N PRO A 90 -7.38 13.10 -15.52
CA PRO A 90 -6.01 13.40 -15.05
C PRO A 90 -5.49 12.54 -13.89
N ALA A 91 -6.39 12.10 -13.00
CA ALA A 91 -6.02 11.19 -11.92
C ALA A 91 -5.57 9.80 -12.42
N TYR A 92 -6.01 9.37 -13.60
CA TYR A 92 -5.61 8.13 -14.24
C TYR A 92 -4.12 8.11 -14.56
N ASP A 93 -3.64 9.18 -15.22
CA ASP A 93 -2.24 9.34 -15.60
C ASP A 93 -1.32 9.45 -14.39
N ARG A 94 -1.78 10.14 -13.33
CA ARG A 94 -1.05 10.22 -12.07
C ARG A 94 -0.85 8.84 -11.44
N ILE A 95 -1.93 8.06 -11.29
CA ILE A 95 -1.86 6.73 -10.69
C ILE A 95 -1.02 5.79 -11.55
N PHE A 96 -1.17 5.85 -12.88
CA PHE A 96 -0.32 5.09 -13.80
C PHE A 96 1.17 5.40 -13.59
N SER A 97 1.52 6.68 -13.51
CA SER A 97 2.90 7.14 -13.29
C SER A 97 3.44 6.72 -11.93
N GLU A 98 2.62 6.74 -10.88
CA GLU A 98 2.99 6.24 -9.55
C GLU A 98 3.24 4.72 -9.57
N VAL A 99 2.34 3.92 -10.17
CA VAL A 99 2.54 2.47 -10.31
C VAL A 99 3.79 2.17 -11.13
N HIS A 100 4.04 2.93 -12.20
CA HIS A 100 5.20 2.73 -13.06
C HIS A 100 6.51 2.95 -12.31
N ARG A 101 6.60 4.05 -11.54
CA ARG A 101 7.75 4.34 -10.68
C ARG A 101 8.01 3.24 -9.66
N GLU A 102 6.96 2.66 -9.08
CA GLU A 102 7.11 1.57 -8.12
C GLU A 102 7.58 0.26 -8.75
N VAL A 103 7.16 -0.03 -9.99
CA VAL A 103 7.68 -1.16 -10.76
C VAL A 103 9.15 -0.95 -11.09
N GLU A 104 9.53 0.22 -11.60
CA GLU A 104 10.93 0.56 -11.91
C GLU A 104 11.83 0.50 -10.66
N ARG A 105 11.29 0.90 -9.49
CA ARG A 105 12.01 0.79 -8.23
C ARG A 105 12.33 -0.66 -7.88
N LEU A 106 11.36 -1.57 -7.99
CA LEU A 106 11.57 -3.01 -7.77
C LEU A 106 12.61 -3.57 -8.75
N GLU A 107 12.52 -3.19 -10.04
CA GLU A 107 13.49 -3.58 -11.06
C GLU A 107 14.90 -3.06 -10.77
N SER A 108 15.02 -1.83 -10.26
CA SER A 108 16.29 -1.24 -9.85
C SER A 108 16.96 -1.98 -8.68
N MET A 109 16.17 -2.70 -7.88
CA MET A 109 16.67 -3.58 -6.81
C MET A 109 16.97 -5.00 -7.30
N GLY A 110 16.82 -5.27 -8.60
CA GLY A 110 17.05 -6.57 -9.23
C GLY A 110 15.87 -7.54 -9.11
N VAL A 111 14.68 -7.07 -8.74
CA VAL A 111 13.48 -7.91 -8.66
C VAL A 111 12.92 -8.13 -10.06
N ASP A 112 12.66 -9.39 -10.41
CA ASP A 112 11.93 -9.72 -11.63
C ASP A 112 10.71 -10.60 -11.31
N SER A 113 9.76 -10.61 -12.23
CA SER A 113 8.53 -11.37 -12.11
C SER A 113 8.04 -11.85 -13.47
N GLY A 114 7.58 -13.11 -13.47
CA GLY A 114 7.03 -13.75 -14.65
C GLY A 114 5.98 -14.81 -14.30
N LEU A 115 5.42 -15.43 -15.35
CA LEU A 115 4.45 -16.52 -15.23
C LEU A 115 5.10 -17.85 -14.84
N ASP A 116 6.40 -17.98 -15.06
CA ASP A 116 7.24 -19.09 -14.63
C ASP A 116 7.30 -19.24 -13.10
N ARG A 117 7.07 -18.15 -12.36
CA ARG A 117 7.06 -18.12 -10.89
C ARG A 117 5.66 -18.17 -10.26
N MET A 118 4.61 -18.48 -11.04
CA MET A 118 3.23 -18.52 -10.52
C MET A 118 3.05 -19.48 -9.34
N ASP A 119 3.79 -20.58 -9.33
CA ASP A 119 3.72 -21.57 -8.24
C ASP A 119 4.22 -20.96 -6.93
N GLU A 120 5.37 -20.27 -6.96
CA GLU A 120 5.90 -19.51 -5.83
C GLU A 120 4.88 -18.49 -5.32
N TYR A 121 4.24 -17.76 -6.24
CA TYR A 121 3.24 -16.76 -5.88
C TYR A 121 1.97 -17.36 -5.30
N ARG A 122 1.60 -18.59 -5.65
CA ARG A 122 0.43 -19.27 -5.07
C ARG A 122 0.74 -19.79 -3.67
N GLU A 123 1.91 -20.41 -3.51
CA GLU A 123 2.32 -21.07 -2.28
C GLU A 123 2.70 -20.09 -1.16
N ILE A 124 3.36 -18.97 -1.50
CA ILE A 124 3.76 -18.00 -0.49
C ILE A 124 2.53 -17.44 0.24
N SER A 125 2.64 -17.34 1.56
CA SER A 125 1.65 -16.76 2.45
C SER A 125 2.27 -15.69 3.34
N LEU A 126 1.44 -14.86 3.97
CA LEU A 126 1.93 -13.90 4.97
C LEU A 126 2.60 -14.56 6.18
N HIS A 127 2.32 -15.84 6.45
CA HIS A 127 2.94 -16.59 7.54
C HIS A 127 4.36 -17.02 7.23
N ASP A 128 4.73 -17.08 5.95
CA ASP A 128 6.09 -17.39 5.50
C ASP A 128 6.99 -16.16 5.62
N LEU A 129 6.42 -14.96 5.75
CA LEU A 129 7.17 -13.75 6.01
C LEU A 129 7.57 -13.66 7.50
N PRO A 130 8.76 -13.11 7.81
CA PRO A 130 9.17 -12.89 9.19
C PRO A 130 8.13 -12.06 9.96
N LYS A 131 7.85 -12.43 11.21
CA LYS A 131 6.78 -11.80 12.03
C LYS A 131 6.92 -10.27 12.14
N GLN A 132 8.13 -9.72 12.04
CA GLN A 132 8.39 -8.28 12.07
C GLN A 132 7.94 -7.56 10.79
N ARG A 133 7.55 -8.28 9.74
CA ARG A 133 7.21 -7.75 8.40
C ARG A 133 5.71 -7.62 8.17
N ARG A 134 4.88 -7.51 9.22
CA ARG A 134 3.41 -7.34 9.10
C ARG A 134 2.99 -6.16 8.23
N TYR A 135 3.84 -5.15 8.07
CA TYR A 135 3.58 -4.02 7.18
C TYR A 135 3.47 -4.42 5.69
N TYR A 136 3.86 -5.64 5.31
CA TYR A 136 3.61 -6.21 3.98
C TYR A 136 2.15 -6.61 3.73
N GLN A 137 1.35 -6.82 4.78
CA GLN A 137 0.02 -7.43 4.69
C GLN A 137 -0.85 -6.80 3.60
N LYS A 138 -1.02 -5.48 3.62
CA LYS A 138 -1.85 -4.78 2.64
C LYS A 138 -1.35 -4.97 1.21
N ALA A 139 -0.07 -4.75 0.97
CA ALA A 139 0.51 -4.88 -0.37
C ALA A 139 0.41 -6.33 -0.88
N PHE A 140 0.64 -7.30 0.00
CA PHE A 140 0.56 -8.73 -0.31
C PHE A 140 -0.85 -9.15 -0.68
N ASP A 141 -1.86 -8.79 0.13
CA ASP A 141 -3.26 -9.14 -0.10
C ASP A 141 -3.76 -8.54 -1.41
N VAL A 142 -3.41 -7.27 -1.67
CA VAL A 142 -3.75 -6.60 -2.91
C VAL A 142 -3.08 -7.28 -4.11
N SER A 143 -1.79 -7.61 -4.01
CA SER A 143 -1.05 -8.28 -5.08
C SER A 143 -1.57 -9.68 -5.38
N LYS A 144 -1.90 -10.48 -4.37
CA LYS A 144 -2.57 -11.78 -4.54
C LYS A 144 -3.88 -11.64 -5.29
N ALA A 145 -4.64 -10.60 -4.97
CA ALA A 145 -5.95 -10.42 -5.57
C ALA A 145 -5.86 -9.83 -7.00
N VAL A 146 -4.85 -8.98 -7.30
CA VAL A 146 -4.49 -8.58 -8.67
C VAL A 146 -4.09 -9.80 -9.50
N MET A 147 -3.24 -10.68 -8.95
CA MET A 147 -2.82 -11.92 -9.61
C MET A 147 -4.03 -12.81 -9.92
N SER A 148 -4.89 -13.12 -8.93
CA SER A 148 -6.08 -13.94 -9.12
C SER A 148 -7.05 -13.36 -10.15
N SER A 149 -7.25 -12.04 -10.14
CA SER A 149 -8.09 -11.35 -11.13
C SER A 149 -7.52 -11.47 -12.54
N SER A 150 -6.19 -11.32 -12.69
CA SER A 150 -5.51 -11.42 -13.99
C SER A 150 -5.54 -12.82 -14.58
N LEU A 151 -5.44 -13.86 -13.73
CA LEU A 151 -5.59 -15.26 -14.12
C LEU A 151 -7.02 -15.53 -14.61
N GLY A 152 -8.03 -14.99 -13.92
CA GLY A 152 -9.43 -15.06 -14.34
C GLY A 152 -9.67 -14.38 -15.70
N GLN A 153 -8.95 -13.30 -16.00
CA GLN A 153 -9.05 -12.58 -17.27
C GLN A 153 -8.32 -13.27 -18.43
N GLN A 154 -7.27 -14.06 -18.16
CA GLN A 154 -6.63 -14.93 -19.18
C GLN A 154 -7.45 -16.19 -19.49
N LEU A 155 -8.27 -16.66 -18.54
CA LEU A 155 -9.19 -17.80 -18.71
C LEU A 155 -10.54 -17.44 -19.37
N ARG A 156 -10.74 -16.17 -19.76
CA ARG A 156 -12.00 -15.59 -20.27
C ARG A 156 -12.39 -15.95 -21.71
N ASP A 157 -11.85 -17.03 -22.28
CA ASP A 157 -12.39 -17.68 -23.49
C ASP A 157 -13.49 -18.72 -23.17
N GLY A 158 -14.10 -18.66 -21.98
CA GLY A 158 -15.22 -19.53 -21.58
C GLY A 158 -16.15 -18.90 -20.53
N PRO A 159 -17.43 -19.38 -20.41
CA PRO A 159 -18.52 -18.64 -19.78
C PRO A 159 -18.59 -18.84 -18.26
N ARG A 160 -17.48 -18.61 -17.54
CA ARG A 160 -17.50 -18.62 -16.07
C ARG A 160 -16.75 -17.41 -15.53
N GLU A 161 -17.55 -16.45 -15.10
CA GLU A 161 -17.13 -15.28 -14.36
C GLU A 161 -16.78 -15.70 -12.92
N LEU A 162 -15.48 -15.89 -12.65
CA LEU A 162 -14.98 -15.97 -11.28
C LEU A 162 -14.92 -14.53 -10.75
N VAL A 163 -16.05 -14.09 -10.18
CA VAL A 163 -16.11 -12.90 -9.32
C VAL A 163 -15.32 -13.25 -8.06
N VAL A 164 -14.05 -12.83 -8.02
CA VAL A 164 -13.30 -12.84 -6.76
C VAL A 164 -13.90 -11.70 -5.92
N ASP A 165 -14.56 -12.07 -4.83
CA ASP A 165 -15.11 -11.16 -3.82
C ASP A 165 -14.02 -10.21 -3.31
N TYR A 166 -13.90 -9.05 -3.95
CA TYR A 166 -12.97 -8.00 -3.56
C TYR A 166 -13.61 -7.11 -2.49
N VAL A 167 -13.92 -7.70 -1.33
CA VAL A 167 -14.20 -6.95 -0.10
C VAL A 167 -12.87 -6.57 0.54
N LEU A 168 -12.06 -5.77 -0.16
CA LEU A 168 -10.85 -5.16 0.39
C LEU A 168 -11.09 -3.65 0.48
N ASN A 169 -11.70 -3.32 1.62
CA ASN A 169 -11.85 -2.02 2.27
C ASN A 169 -12.16 -0.82 1.34
N MET A 170 -13.25 -0.93 0.57
CA MET A 170 -13.85 0.21 -0.13
C MET A 170 -14.22 1.34 0.84
N GLU A 171 -14.49 1.03 2.11
CA GLU A 171 -14.70 2.04 3.16
C GLU A 171 -13.45 2.90 3.36
N SER A 172 -12.27 2.30 3.58
CA SER A 172 -11.03 3.08 3.72
C SER A 172 -10.63 3.84 2.46
N LEU A 173 -10.97 3.34 1.26
CA LEU A 173 -10.72 4.09 0.03
C LEU A 173 -11.66 5.29 -0.08
N PHE A 174 -12.93 5.10 0.25
CA PHE A 174 -13.91 6.16 0.28
C PHE A 174 -13.51 7.24 1.30
N GLU A 175 -13.08 6.83 2.50
CA GLU A 175 -12.53 7.69 3.56
C GLU A 175 -11.33 8.51 3.07
N GLN A 176 -10.34 7.88 2.42
CA GLN A 176 -9.20 8.61 1.87
C GLN A 176 -9.62 9.62 0.79
N TYR A 177 -10.54 9.23 -0.09
CA TYR A 177 -11.04 10.11 -1.12
C TYR A 177 -11.82 11.29 -0.53
N SER A 178 -12.71 11.06 0.43
CA SER A 178 -13.46 12.13 1.10
C SER A 178 -12.54 13.09 1.83
N GLN A 179 -11.46 12.62 2.47
CA GLN A 179 -10.46 13.50 3.08
C GLN A 179 -9.86 14.50 2.06
N VAL A 180 -9.45 14.01 0.89
CA VAL A 180 -8.87 14.86 -0.17
C VAL A 180 -9.89 15.85 -0.71
N VAL A 181 -11.15 15.43 -0.84
CA VAL A 181 -12.25 16.33 -1.24
C VAL A 181 -12.50 17.40 -0.18
N ILE A 182 -12.57 17.03 1.11
CA ILE A 182 -12.76 17.96 2.22
C ILE A 182 -11.64 18.99 2.26
N GLU A 183 -10.37 18.57 2.13
CA GLU A 183 -9.22 19.48 2.05
C GLU A 183 -9.32 20.46 0.88
N ARG A 184 -9.72 19.97 -0.30
CA ARG A 184 -9.85 20.80 -1.49
C ARG A 184 -10.98 21.82 -1.34
N GLU A 185 -12.14 21.39 -0.88
CA GLU A 185 -13.31 22.26 -0.72
C GLU A 185 -13.09 23.29 0.39
N LEU A 186 -12.45 22.90 1.50
CA LEU A 186 -12.09 23.85 2.57
C LEU A 186 -11.13 24.93 2.05
N ASN A 187 -10.10 24.55 1.30
CA ASN A 187 -9.18 25.51 0.67
C ASN A 187 -9.90 26.44 -0.32
N TYR A 188 -10.87 25.93 -1.07
CA TYR A 188 -11.71 26.73 -1.94
C TYR A 188 -12.53 27.75 -1.13
N ILE A 189 -13.16 27.34 -0.03
CA ILE A 189 -13.94 28.24 0.84
C ILE A 189 -13.02 29.31 1.45
N LYS A 190 -11.86 28.93 2.00
CA LYS A 190 -10.86 29.87 2.53
C LYS A 190 -10.42 30.92 1.50
N SER A 191 -10.41 30.59 0.21
CA SER A 191 -9.99 31.54 -0.83
C SER A 191 -10.92 32.76 -1.00
N TYR A 192 -12.18 32.67 -0.53
CA TYR A 192 -13.14 33.76 -0.54
C TYR A 192 -13.40 34.34 0.86
N ASP A 193 -12.70 33.83 1.88
CA ASP A 193 -12.74 34.40 3.22
C ASP A 193 -11.82 35.61 3.29
N HIS A 194 -12.41 36.78 3.15
CA HIS A 194 -11.70 38.06 3.21
C HIS A 194 -11.53 38.59 4.64
N LEU A 195 -12.15 37.94 5.63
CA LEU A 195 -12.09 38.33 7.03
C LEU A 195 -11.04 37.51 7.81
N GLY A 196 -10.63 36.36 7.28
CA GLY A 196 -9.64 35.48 7.89
C GLY A 196 -10.21 34.63 9.02
N ASP A 197 -11.54 34.52 9.10
CA ASP A 197 -12.25 33.76 10.13
C ASP A 197 -11.98 32.24 10.02
N LEU A 198 -11.51 31.76 8.86
CA LEU A 198 -11.26 30.36 8.58
C LEU A 198 -9.77 29.99 8.52
N ASP A 199 -8.84 30.93 8.79
CA ASP A 199 -7.40 30.69 8.64
C ASP A 199 -6.92 29.52 9.52
N ASP A 200 -7.43 29.43 10.75
CA ASP A 200 -7.05 28.39 11.73
C ASP A 200 -7.85 27.08 11.59
N VAL A 201 -8.80 27.00 10.66
CA VAL A 201 -9.60 25.79 10.45
C VAL A 201 -8.83 24.76 9.64
N THR A 202 -8.63 23.56 10.17
CA THR A 202 -7.90 22.48 9.49
C THR A 202 -8.73 21.19 9.42
N PRO A 203 -8.65 20.45 8.30
CA PRO A 203 -9.26 19.15 8.21
C PRO A 203 -8.32 18.09 8.80
N VAL A 204 -8.83 17.31 9.74
CA VAL A 204 -8.07 16.27 10.45
C VAL A 204 -8.67 14.91 10.18
N ARG A 205 -7.82 13.95 9.83
CA ARG A 205 -8.21 12.58 9.54
C ARG A 205 -8.15 11.73 10.81
N SER A 206 -9.20 10.94 11.05
CA SER A 206 -9.29 9.99 12.17
C SER A 206 -8.89 10.55 13.54
N PRO A 207 -9.39 11.73 13.96
CA PRO A 207 -9.04 12.28 15.27
C PRO A 207 -9.66 11.43 16.38
N SER A 208 -8.95 11.31 17.50
CA SER A 208 -9.52 10.72 18.72
C SER A 208 -10.28 11.79 19.48
N VAL A 209 -11.59 11.63 19.58
CA VAL A 209 -12.48 12.58 20.26
C VAL A 209 -12.99 11.94 21.54
N LYS A 210 -12.81 12.63 22.66
CA LYS A 210 -13.22 12.16 23.98
C LYS A 210 -14.48 12.88 24.42
N PRO A 211 -15.64 12.20 24.54
CA PRO A 211 -16.89 12.83 24.98
C PRO A 211 -16.86 13.34 26.43
N PHE A 212 -15.95 12.83 27.28
CA PHE A 212 -15.91 13.16 28.70
C PHE A 212 -14.49 13.53 29.13
N GLU A 213 -14.34 14.68 29.78
CA GLU A 213 -13.06 15.09 30.38
C GLU A 213 -12.62 14.09 31.46
N GLY A 214 -11.36 13.66 31.39
CA GLY A 214 -10.76 12.76 32.38
C GLY A 214 -11.06 11.27 32.19
N GLU A 215 -11.95 10.88 31.28
CA GLU A 215 -12.28 9.47 31.02
C GLU A 215 -11.52 8.95 29.78
N GLY A 216 -10.46 8.19 30.02
CA GLY A 216 -9.58 7.68 28.95
C GLY A 216 -10.11 6.44 28.21
N GLN A 217 -11.14 5.78 28.74
CA GLN A 217 -11.62 4.51 28.18
C GLN A 217 -12.75 4.67 27.16
N ILE A 218 -13.37 5.85 27.09
CA ILE A 218 -14.47 6.14 26.18
C ILE A 218 -13.99 7.20 25.20
N TYR A 219 -13.76 6.79 23.95
CA TYR A 219 -13.37 7.68 22.86
C TYR A 219 -14.03 7.26 21.55
N HIS A 220 -14.15 8.22 20.65
CA HIS A 220 -14.71 8.08 19.33
C HIS A 220 -13.64 8.44 18.28
N GLU A 221 -13.61 7.71 17.17
CA GLU A 221 -12.70 7.95 16.04
C GLU A 221 -13.55 8.16 14.78
N PRO A 222 -14.10 9.36 14.57
CA PRO A 222 -14.74 9.67 13.30
C PRO A 222 -13.72 9.67 12.16
N ASP A 223 -14.18 9.39 10.95
CA ASP A 223 -13.32 9.36 9.76
C ASP A 223 -12.63 10.71 9.51
N HIS A 224 -13.37 11.80 9.67
CA HIS A 224 -12.89 13.17 9.46
C HIS A 224 -13.43 14.13 10.54
N ALA A 225 -12.67 15.17 10.83
CA ALA A 225 -13.16 16.35 11.53
C ALA A 225 -12.61 17.64 10.92
N LEU A 226 -13.33 18.73 11.12
CA LEU A 226 -12.81 20.09 10.96
C LEU A 226 -12.51 20.61 12.36
N GLN A 227 -11.31 21.14 12.55
CA GLN A 227 -10.84 21.66 13.84
C GLN A 227 -10.34 23.09 13.71
N GLU A 228 -10.69 23.93 14.67
CA GLU A 228 -10.14 25.27 14.86
C GLU A 228 -9.27 25.24 16.12
N GLY A 229 -7.95 25.20 15.95
CA GLY A 229 -7.04 24.91 17.07
C GLY A 229 -7.31 23.53 17.69
N ASP A 230 -7.66 23.49 18.98
CA ASP A 230 -8.02 22.27 19.71
C ASP A 230 -9.55 21.99 19.70
N GLU A 231 -10.36 22.91 19.17
CA GLU A 231 -11.82 22.79 19.14
C GLU A 231 -12.28 22.07 17.88
N THR A 232 -13.21 21.11 18.02
CA THR A 232 -13.78 20.38 16.88
C THR A 232 -15.10 21.02 16.46
N ILE A 233 -15.10 21.67 15.29
CA ILE A 233 -16.26 22.42 14.78
C ILE A 233 -17.22 21.57 13.95
N ALA A 234 -16.73 20.49 13.34
CA ALA A 234 -17.54 19.57 12.56
C ALA A 234 -16.93 18.17 12.54
N VAL A 235 -17.78 17.15 12.50
CA VAL A 235 -17.39 15.75 12.37
C VAL A 235 -18.06 15.16 11.14
N LEU A 236 -17.30 14.46 10.30
CA LEU A 236 -17.83 13.73 9.14
C LEU A 236 -17.43 12.25 9.22
N ASP A 237 -18.42 11.37 9.00
CA ASP A 237 -18.22 9.93 8.93
C ASP A 237 -18.55 9.47 7.50
N SER A 238 -17.55 8.92 6.82
CA SER A 238 -17.65 8.51 5.44
C SER A 238 -18.05 7.03 5.39
N LYS A 239 -19.07 6.67 4.60
CA LYS A 239 -19.48 5.28 4.47
C LYS A 239 -19.80 4.94 3.04
N TYR A 240 -19.36 3.75 2.63
CA TYR A 240 -19.59 3.23 1.30
C TYR A 240 -20.76 2.24 1.33
N TYR A 241 -21.92 2.68 0.87
CA TYR A 241 -23.13 1.86 0.78
C TYR A 241 -23.45 1.49 -0.67
N ALA A 242 -24.11 0.36 -0.86
CA ALA A 242 -24.67 -0.02 -2.15
C ALA A 242 -25.77 0.97 -2.59
N GLU A 243 -25.98 1.10 -3.90
CA GLU A 243 -27.02 1.95 -4.47
C GLU A 243 -28.40 1.56 -3.91
N GLY A 244 -29.12 2.52 -3.30
CA GLY A 244 -30.41 2.31 -2.65
C GLY A 244 -30.38 2.04 -1.14
N HIS A 245 -29.20 1.98 -0.51
CA HIS A 245 -29.07 1.96 0.94
C HIS A 245 -28.93 3.36 1.53
N ASP A 246 -29.78 3.65 2.53
CA ASP A 246 -29.83 4.93 3.23
C ASP A 246 -29.31 4.74 4.68
N PRO A 247 -28.10 5.24 5.00
CA PRO A 247 -27.50 5.06 6.32
C PRO A 247 -28.30 5.66 7.48
N VAL A 248 -29.16 6.64 7.21
CA VAL A 248 -29.98 7.29 8.23
C VAL A 248 -31.09 6.34 8.71
N LYS A 249 -31.47 5.36 7.88
CA LYS A 249 -32.47 4.34 8.22
C LYS A 249 -31.87 3.17 9.00
N GLU A 250 -30.54 2.98 8.94
CA GLU A 250 -29.84 1.91 9.64
C GLU A 250 -29.47 2.30 11.09
N SER A 251 -29.85 1.43 12.04
CA SER A 251 -29.72 1.71 13.48
C SER A 251 -28.27 1.98 13.96
N PRO A 252 -27.24 1.22 13.53
CA PRO A 252 -25.88 1.41 14.03
C PRO A 252 -25.23 2.72 13.56
N SER A 253 -25.33 3.05 12.27
CA SER A 253 -24.73 4.27 11.70
C SER A 253 -25.41 5.54 12.22
N ARG A 254 -26.75 5.51 12.36
CA ARG A 254 -27.49 6.60 12.99
C ARG A 254 -27.07 6.81 14.44
N SER A 255 -26.90 5.73 15.22
CA SER A 255 -26.48 5.84 16.63
C SER A 255 -25.07 6.42 16.75
N ARG A 256 -24.16 6.06 15.84
CA ARG A 256 -22.80 6.60 15.79
C ARG A 256 -22.79 8.09 15.43
N LEU A 257 -23.56 8.51 14.42
CA LEU A 257 -23.74 9.92 14.06
C LEU A 257 -24.36 10.75 15.19
N PHE A 258 -25.37 10.21 15.89
CA PHE A 258 -25.92 10.87 17.08
C PHE A 258 -24.88 11.02 18.20
N SER A 259 -23.99 10.03 18.37
CA SER A 259 -22.91 10.12 19.35
C SER A 259 -21.94 11.24 18.99
N TYR A 260 -21.62 11.42 17.70
CA TYR A 260 -20.79 12.55 17.24
C TYR A 260 -21.44 13.92 17.44
N ALA A 261 -22.77 14.03 17.34
CA ALA A 261 -23.46 15.29 17.59
C ALA A 261 -23.30 15.76 19.05
N TYR A 262 -23.19 14.85 20.02
CA TYR A 262 -22.87 15.19 21.40
C TYR A 262 -21.41 15.65 21.59
N LEU A 263 -20.52 15.37 20.64
CA LEU A 263 -19.12 15.80 20.68
C LEU A 263 -18.92 17.25 20.21
N LEU A 264 -19.92 17.84 19.54
CA LEU A 264 -19.87 19.22 19.04
C LEU A 264 -20.49 20.24 20.03
N HIS A 265 -20.94 19.79 21.20
CA HIS A 265 -21.67 20.60 22.18
C HIS A 265 -20.95 20.76 23.54
N THR A 266 -19.67 20.46 23.59
CA THR A 266 -18.76 20.69 24.74
C THR A 266 -17.68 21.65 24.34
#